data_AF-A0A2E5JIN4-F1
#
_entry.id   AF-A0A2E5JIN4-F1
#
_cell.length_a   1.000
_cell.length_b   1.000
_cell.length_c   1.000
_cell.angle_alpha   90.00
_cell.angle_beta   90.00
_cell.angle_gamma   90.00
#
_symmetry.space_group_name_H-M   'P 1'
#
loop_
_entity.id
_entity.type
_entity.pdbx_description
1 polymer ?
#
loop_
_entity_poly.entity_id
_entity_poly.type
_entity_poly.pdbx_seq_one_letter_code
_entity_poly.pdbx_strand_id
1 'polypeptide(L)'
;MILLSLLLGLPPAFAQQSSESFVVTAHDDHFRVVGPVGWKQGTSMTLQNKTLVTMYGEVQAGSERRKVGSFSVKPGEYVSIDLKLAKGEEAVLIPMSPAFQEVLLQFGRRPYEIPPQR
;
A
#
# COMPACT_ATOMS: atom_id res chain seq x y z
N MET A 1 10.29 56.52 -9.09
CA MET A 1 9.29 55.76 -8.29
C MET A 1 8.24 55.25 -9.25
N ILE A 2 7.88 53.99 -9.43
CA ILE A 2 8.09 52.70 -8.76
C ILE A 2 7.85 51.68 -9.89
N LEU A 3 8.81 50.80 -10.19
CA LEU A 3 8.63 49.72 -11.16
C LEU A 3 9.35 48.46 -10.69
N LEU A 4 8.95 47.92 -9.53
CA LEU A 4 9.57 46.68 -9.03
C LEU A 4 8.77 46.01 -7.90
N SER A 5 7.61 45.40 -8.15
CA SER A 5 6.94 44.61 -7.09
C SER A 5 6.00 43.48 -7.56
N LEU A 6 6.15 42.91 -8.76
CA LEU A 6 5.20 41.89 -9.26
C LEU A 6 5.82 40.50 -9.46
N LEU A 7 6.54 39.97 -8.46
CA LEU A 7 7.23 38.67 -8.60
C LEU A 7 7.21 37.74 -7.37
N LEU A 8 6.42 38.01 -6.34
CA LEU A 8 6.41 37.18 -5.12
C LEU A 8 4.99 36.75 -4.76
N GLY A 9 4.65 35.50 -5.05
CA GLY A 9 3.45 34.89 -4.46
C GLY A 9 2.84 33.71 -5.20
N LEU A 10 3.61 32.79 -5.79
CA LEU A 10 3.07 31.47 -6.08
C LEU A 10 3.26 30.59 -4.83
N PRO A 11 2.19 30.21 -4.12
CA PRO A 11 2.31 29.26 -3.03
C PRO A 11 2.79 27.90 -3.59
N PRO A 12 3.67 27.17 -2.89
CA PRO A 12 4.01 25.82 -3.28
C PRO A 12 2.77 24.94 -3.14
N ALA A 13 2.18 24.55 -4.27
CA ALA A 13 1.15 23.55 -4.32
C ALA A 13 1.79 22.19 -3.99
N PHE A 14 1.73 21.79 -2.72
CA PHE A 14 2.05 20.43 -2.31
C PHE A 14 0.93 19.52 -2.80
N ALA A 15 1.10 18.99 -4.02
CA ALA A 15 0.25 17.91 -4.52
C ALA A 15 0.56 16.65 -3.69
N GLN A 16 -0.25 16.41 -2.65
CA GLN A 16 -0.17 15.20 -1.87
C GLN A 16 -0.64 14.04 -2.76
N GLN A 17 0.30 13.15 -3.12
CA GLN A 17 0.03 11.98 -3.96
C GLN A 17 -0.94 11.05 -3.23
N SER A 18 -2.23 11.25 -3.49
CA SER A 18 -3.31 10.36 -3.06
C SER A 18 -3.30 9.15 -3.98
N SER A 19 -2.68 8.06 -3.54
CA SER A 19 -2.86 6.76 -4.21
C SER A 19 -4.33 6.37 -4.13
N GLU A 20 -4.94 5.91 -5.22
CA GLU A 20 -6.30 5.37 -5.22
C GLU A 20 -6.33 3.88 -4.82
N SER A 21 -5.15 3.28 -4.64
CA SER A 21 -4.94 1.88 -4.26
C SER A 21 -3.97 1.78 -3.08
N PHE A 22 -3.94 0.63 -2.42
CA PHE A 22 -2.86 0.30 -1.49
C PHE A 22 -1.59 -0.05 -2.26
N VAL A 23 -0.46 0.54 -1.88
CA VAL A 23 0.86 0.15 -2.36
C VAL A 23 1.62 -0.46 -1.20
N VAL A 24 1.90 -1.75 -1.31
CA VAL A 24 2.69 -2.52 -0.35
C VAL A 24 4.04 -2.79 -0.99
N THR A 25 5.12 -2.32 -0.37
CA THR A 25 6.49 -2.59 -0.80
C THR A 25 7.16 -3.50 0.22
N ALA A 26 7.59 -4.68 -0.23
CA ALA A 26 8.32 -5.62 0.59
C ALA A 26 9.84 -5.38 0.47
N HIS A 27 10.48 -5.20 1.61
CA HIS A 27 11.93 -5.15 1.78
C HIS A 27 12.40 -6.39 2.56
N ASP A 28 13.70 -6.67 2.54
CA ASP A 28 14.24 -7.88 3.17
C ASP A 28 13.96 -7.94 4.68
N ASP A 29 13.76 -6.79 5.33
CA ASP A 29 13.56 -6.64 6.77
C ASP A 29 12.23 -6.00 7.16
N HIS A 30 11.44 -5.44 6.23
CA HIS A 30 10.17 -4.80 6.58
C HIS A 30 9.21 -4.71 5.39
N PHE A 31 7.95 -4.41 5.68
CA PHE A 31 7.00 -3.93 4.69
C PHE A 31 6.76 -2.45 4.86
N ARG A 32 6.65 -1.72 3.76
CA ARG A 32 6.15 -0.36 3.73
C ARG A 32 4.78 -0.33 3.06
N VAL A 33 3.81 0.30 3.71
CA VAL A 33 2.45 0.40 3.18
C VAL A 33 2.05 1.86 3.00
N VAL A 34 1.54 2.18 1.82
CA VAL A 34 0.92 3.46 1.49
C VAL A 34 -0.52 3.19 1.10
N GLY A 35 -1.47 3.65 1.91
CA GLY A 35 -2.89 3.45 1.68
C GLY A 35 -3.58 4.66 1.04
N PRO A 36 -4.73 4.46 0.40
CA PRO A 36 -5.59 5.55 -0.04
C PRO A 36 -6.20 6.30 1.16
N VAL A 37 -6.54 7.58 0.96
CA VAL A 37 -7.10 8.44 2.02
C VAL A 37 -8.46 7.92 2.51
N GLY A 38 -9.19 7.22 1.65
CA GLY A 38 -10.49 6.64 1.98
C GLY A 38 -10.86 5.50 1.04
N TRP A 39 -11.93 4.80 1.41
CA TRP A 39 -12.47 3.69 0.63
C TRP A 39 -13.10 4.17 -0.68
N LYS A 40 -12.84 3.44 -1.76
CA LYS A 40 -13.53 3.56 -3.05
C LYS A 40 -13.91 2.17 -3.57
N GLN A 41 -14.97 2.08 -4.37
CA GLN A 41 -15.32 0.85 -5.06
C GLN A 41 -14.18 0.43 -6.00
N GLY A 42 -13.82 -0.85 -5.99
CA GLY A 42 -12.69 -1.36 -6.78
C GLY A 42 -11.31 -1.03 -6.21
N THR A 43 -11.21 -0.71 -4.92
CA THR A 43 -9.91 -0.53 -4.26
C THR A 43 -9.06 -1.80 -4.44
N SER A 44 -7.86 -1.63 -4.98
CA SER A 44 -6.89 -2.68 -5.18
C SER A 44 -5.68 -2.53 -4.26
N MET A 45 -4.87 -3.59 -4.20
CA MET A 45 -3.55 -3.58 -3.58
C MET A 45 -2.51 -3.96 -4.62
N THR A 46 -1.48 -3.14 -4.76
CA THR A 46 -0.26 -3.46 -5.51
C THR A 46 0.83 -3.87 -4.53
N LEU A 47 1.33 -5.10 -4.65
CA LEU A 47 2.49 -5.59 -3.93
C LEU A 47 3.71 -5.51 -4.83
N GLN A 48 4.74 -4.76 -4.42
CA GLN A 48 6.05 -4.69 -5.06
C GLN A 48 7.06 -5.48 -4.23
N ASN A 49 7.72 -6.45 -4.85
CA ASN A 49 8.77 -7.23 -4.21
C ASN A 49 10.15 -6.58 -4.47
N LYS A 50 10.72 -5.91 -3.46
CA LYS A 50 12.09 -5.40 -3.49
C LYS A 50 13.07 -6.28 -2.70
N THR A 51 12.64 -7.46 -2.29
CA THR A 51 13.50 -8.46 -1.66
C THR A 51 14.34 -9.20 -2.69
N LEU A 52 15.30 -10.00 -2.23
CA LEU A 52 16.11 -10.87 -3.09
C LEU A 52 15.47 -12.23 -3.40
N VAL A 53 14.30 -12.54 -2.83
CA VAL A 53 13.64 -13.85 -2.96
C VAL A 53 12.22 -13.74 -3.49
N THR A 54 11.71 -14.82 -4.09
CA THR A 54 10.31 -14.86 -4.52
C THR A 54 9.39 -14.86 -3.31
N MET A 55 8.38 -14.02 -3.34
CA MET A 55 7.38 -13.90 -2.30
C MET A 55 6.11 -14.66 -2.62
N TYR A 56 5.59 -15.38 -1.63
CA TYR A 56 4.34 -16.13 -1.70
C TYR A 56 3.42 -15.73 -0.56
N GLY A 57 2.12 -15.71 -0.85
CA GLY A 57 1.12 -15.44 0.18
C GLY A 57 -0.27 -15.29 -0.38
N GLU A 58 -1.13 -14.73 0.45
CA GLU A 58 -2.50 -14.44 0.09
C GLU A 58 -2.99 -13.13 0.69
N VAL A 59 -4.12 -12.68 0.18
CA VAL A 59 -4.82 -11.51 0.68
C VAL A 59 -6.21 -11.95 1.11
N GLN A 60 -6.61 -11.51 2.29
CA GLN A 60 -7.92 -11.74 2.88
C GLN A 60 -8.62 -10.40 3.12
N ALA A 61 -9.95 -10.40 3.12
CA ALA A 61 -10.76 -9.20 3.28
C ALA A 61 -11.95 -9.42 4.23
N GLY A 62 -12.40 -8.33 4.87
CA GLY A 62 -13.55 -8.32 5.74
C GLY A 62 -13.36 -9.08 7.06
N SER A 63 -14.34 -8.98 7.95
CA SER A 63 -14.30 -9.59 9.28
C SER A 63 -14.24 -11.12 9.25
N GLU A 64 -14.79 -11.74 8.20
CA GLU A 64 -14.78 -13.19 7.99
C GLU A 64 -13.47 -13.70 7.35
N ARG A 65 -12.49 -12.84 7.12
CA ARG A 65 -11.19 -13.21 6.54
C ARG A 65 -11.33 -13.96 5.21
N ARG A 66 -12.24 -13.50 4.34
CA ARG A 66 -12.48 -14.14 3.04
C ARG A 66 -11.25 -14.00 2.15
N LYS A 67 -10.78 -15.09 1.57
CA LYS A 67 -9.65 -15.05 0.62
C LYS A 67 -10.06 -14.32 -0.66
N VAL A 68 -9.31 -13.28 -1.03
CA VAL A 68 -9.56 -12.48 -2.25
C VAL A 68 -8.53 -12.74 -3.35
N GLY A 69 -7.34 -13.23 -2.99
CA GLY A 69 -6.32 -13.61 -3.96
C GLY A 69 -5.13 -14.31 -3.32
N SER A 70 -4.34 -14.99 -4.14
CA SER A 70 -3.01 -15.48 -3.81
C SER A 70 -1.99 -14.84 -4.73
N PHE A 71 -0.74 -14.75 -4.29
CA PHE A 71 0.34 -14.20 -5.09
C PHE A 71 1.60 -15.04 -5.04
N SER A 72 2.38 -14.91 -6.11
CA SER A 72 3.76 -15.34 -6.26
C SER A 72 4.48 -14.23 -7.00
N VAL A 73 5.34 -13.45 -6.34
CA VAL A 73 5.99 -12.27 -6.92
C VAL A 73 7.49 -12.44 -6.89
N LYS A 74 8.15 -12.45 -8.05
CA LYS A 74 9.61 -12.56 -8.13
C LYS A 74 10.30 -11.27 -7.67
N PRO A 75 11.59 -11.34 -7.30
CA PRO A 75 12.39 -10.15 -7.03
C PRO A 75 12.28 -9.10 -8.13
N GLY A 76 12.01 -7.85 -7.76
CA GLY A 76 11.86 -6.71 -8.68
C GLY A 76 10.50 -6.61 -9.38
N GLU A 77 9.65 -7.63 -9.30
CA GLU A 77 8.32 -7.62 -9.91
C GLU A 77 7.25 -7.04 -8.97
N TYR A 78 6.05 -6.83 -9.54
CA TYR A 78 4.88 -6.43 -8.79
C TYR A 78 3.64 -7.21 -9.23
N VAL A 79 2.65 -7.29 -8.34
CA VAL A 79 1.32 -7.85 -8.64
C VAL A 79 0.26 -6.90 -8.11
N SER A 80 -0.87 -6.80 -8.81
CA SER A 80 -2.04 -6.06 -8.36
C SER A 80 -3.19 -7.02 -8.10
N ILE A 81 -3.83 -6.90 -6.94
CA ILE A 81 -4.96 -7.72 -6.51
C ILE A 81 -6.14 -6.81 -6.21
N ASP A 82 -7.29 -7.07 -6.83
CA ASP A 82 -8.56 -6.43 -6.46
C ASP A 82 -9.02 -6.98 -5.11
N LEU A 83 -9.18 -6.09 -4.13
CA LEU A 83 -9.56 -6.47 -2.77
C LEU A 83 -11.06 -6.74 -2.65
N LYS A 84 -11.86 -6.29 -3.63
CA LYS A 84 -13.33 -6.43 -3.65
C LYS A 84 -13.98 -5.98 -2.33
N LEU A 85 -13.45 -4.94 -1.67
CA LEU A 85 -13.86 -4.52 -0.33
C LEU A 85 -15.26 -3.89 -0.33
N ALA A 86 -16.12 -4.30 0.59
CA ALA A 86 -17.30 -3.53 0.96
C ALA A 86 -16.92 -2.31 1.81
N LYS A 87 -17.82 -1.33 1.90
CA LYS A 87 -17.58 -0.11 2.67
C LYS A 87 -17.38 -0.44 4.15
N GLY A 88 -16.23 -0.06 4.70
CA GLY A 88 -15.86 -0.34 6.09
C GLY A 88 -15.15 -1.67 6.31
N GLU A 89 -14.97 -2.50 5.26
CA GLU A 89 -14.10 -3.67 5.35
C GLU A 89 -12.63 -3.26 5.29
N GLU A 90 -11.80 -4.01 6.03
CA GLU A 90 -10.35 -3.97 5.95
C GLU A 90 -9.84 -5.17 5.15
N ALA A 91 -8.61 -5.07 4.67
CA ALA A 91 -7.90 -6.18 4.03
C ALA A 91 -6.61 -6.47 4.77
N VAL A 92 -6.18 -7.72 4.73
CA VAL A 92 -4.94 -8.20 5.32
C VAL A 92 -4.15 -8.96 4.27
N LEU A 93 -2.89 -8.59 4.08
CA LEU A 93 -1.93 -9.38 3.33
C LEU A 93 -1.22 -10.35 4.29
N ILE A 94 -1.19 -11.62 3.93
CA ILE A 94 -0.60 -12.71 4.71
C ILE A 94 0.59 -13.27 3.93
N PRO A 95 1.83 -12.89 4.29
CA PRO A 95 3.03 -13.40 3.66
C PRO A 95 3.36 -14.80 4.19
N MET A 96 3.36 -15.79 3.31
CA MET A 96 3.65 -17.19 3.65
C MET A 96 5.13 -17.54 3.50
N SER A 97 5.82 -16.96 2.51
CA SER A 97 7.26 -17.14 2.31
C SER A 97 7.85 -15.91 1.60
N PRO A 98 8.87 -15.23 2.15
CA PRO A 98 9.33 -15.40 3.53
C PRO A 98 8.19 -15.13 4.53
N ALA A 99 8.22 -15.80 5.69
CA ALA A 99 7.21 -15.59 6.72
C ALA A 99 7.42 -14.23 7.40
N PHE A 100 6.37 -13.41 7.44
CA PHE A 100 6.36 -12.09 8.07
C PHE A 100 5.07 -11.89 8.86
N GLN A 101 4.97 -10.77 9.58
CA GLN A 101 3.74 -10.38 10.26
C GLN A 101 2.63 -10.12 9.23
N GLU A 102 1.38 -10.37 9.64
CA GLU A 102 0.21 -9.99 8.85
C GLU A 102 0.23 -8.47 8.59
N VAL A 103 0.01 -8.10 7.33
CA VAL A 103 0.03 -6.71 6.88
C VAL A 103 -1.39 -6.20 6.77
N LEU A 104 -1.88 -5.54 7.82
CA LEU A 104 -3.19 -4.90 7.83
C LEU A 104 -3.17 -3.68 6.90
N LEU A 105 -4.12 -3.59 5.97
CA LEU A 105 -4.28 -2.50 5.00
C LEU A 105 -5.32 -1.49 5.52
N GLN A 106 -4.84 -0.38 6.07
CA GLN A 106 -5.69 0.63 6.71
C GLN A 106 -5.84 1.89 5.85
N PHE A 107 -7.08 2.27 5.58
CA PHE A 107 -7.42 3.52 4.90
C PHE A 107 -7.07 4.73 5.74
N GLY A 108 -6.71 5.85 5.09
CA GLY A 108 -6.52 7.14 5.75
C GLY A 108 -5.29 7.22 6.66
N ARG A 109 -4.49 6.14 6.76
CA ARG A 109 -3.22 6.16 7.48
C ARG A 109 -2.12 6.83 6.65
N ARG A 110 -1.25 7.56 7.35
CA ARG A 110 0.05 7.97 6.80
C ARG A 110 0.86 6.72 6.45
N PRO A 111 1.81 6.79 5.51
CA PRO A 111 2.71 5.69 5.22
C PRO A 111 3.29 5.08 6.50
N TYR A 112 3.25 3.75 6.61
CA TYR A 112 3.69 3.02 7.79
C TYR A 112 4.54 1.81 7.41
N GLU A 113 5.35 1.37 8.37
CA GLU A 113 6.25 0.24 8.23
C GLU A 113 5.84 -0.89 9.17
N ILE A 114 6.01 -2.13 8.71
CA ILE A 114 5.76 -3.34 9.48
C ILE A 114 7.09 -4.09 9.61
N PRO A 115 7.63 -4.24 10.82
CA PRO A 115 8.93 -4.87 11.05
C PRO A 115 8.89 -6.39 10.82
N PRO A 116 10.05 -7.07 10.76
CA PRO A 116 10.08 -8.51 10.61
C PRO A 116 9.56 -9.20 11.88
N GLN A 117 9.15 -10.48 11.78
CA GLN A 117 8.87 -11.26 12.98
C GLN A 117 10.18 -11.40 13.80
N ARG A 118 10.13 -11.08 15.09
CA ARG A 118 11.25 -11.32 16.02
C ARG A 118 11.23 -12.76 16.52
#